data_AF-A0A7C4SMM9-F1
#
_entry.id   AF-A0A7C4SMM9-F1
#
_cell.length_a   1.000
_cell.length_b   1.000
_cell.length_c   1.000
_cell.angle_alpha   90.00
_cell.angle_beta   90.00
_cell.angle_gamma   90.00
#
_symmetry.space_group_name_H-M   'P 1'
#
loop_
_entity.id
_entity.type
_entity.pdbx_description
1 polymer ?
#
loop_
_entity_poly.entity_id
_entity_poly.type
_entity_poly.pdbx_seq_one_letter_code
_entity_poly.pdbx_strand_id
1 'polypeptide(L)'
;MSSNKRFIPISEDLVLEAVKIAERDGVPLKDFIERVLSEVVRAMKYRSNVLEVLANADAVEDIRRISGVLLPLNFVYRLLDAMSEDEFKALVEDVRRIASWYGLLAKVKRGPSVYEFKRVLNLWLPDMNVDIIDLGGKFKVVASSPNQPLRATLIAKYVVEELVRSMELKLGSLEYSKGLISLVVEGGLIG
;
A
#
# COMPACT_ATOMS: atom_id res chain seq x y z
N MET A 1 30.67 8.34 36.72
CA MET A 1 30.90 8.79 35.33
C MET A 1 29.61 9.40 34.83
N SER A 2 29.58 10.71 34.57
CA SER A 2 28.37 11.37 34.06
C SER A 2 28.08 10.88 32.65
N SER A 3 26.92 10.25 32.44
CA SER A 3 26.45 9.99 31.08
C SER A 3 26.24 11.35 30.43
N ASN A 4 26.99 11.66 29.37
CA ASN A 4 26.84 12.91 28.63
C ASN A 4 25.41 12.97 28.08
N LYS A 5 24.52 13.74 28.72
CA LYS A 5 23.14 13.92 28.26
C LYS A 5 23.19 14.86 27.06
N ARG A 6 22.81 14.36 25.89
CA ARG A 6 22.66 15.16 24.67
C ARG A 6 21.21 15.61 24.57
N PHE A 7 21.00 16.91 24.45
CA PHE A 7 19.68 17.48 24.23
C PHE A 7 19.38 17.47 22.72
N ILE A 8 18.18 17.02 22.36
CA ILE A 8 17.68 17.03 20.99
C ILE A 8 16.50 18.01 20.97
N PRO A 9 16.55 19.09 20.18
CA PRO A 9 15.40 19.98 20.05
C PRO A 9 14.27 19.26 19.29
N ILE A 10 13.05 19.35 19.82
CA ILE A 10 11.84 18.75 19.26
C ILE A 10 10.74 19.81 19.29
N SER A 11 9.86 19.83 18.29
CA SER A 11 8.72 20.75 18.28
C SER A 11 7.76 20.48 19.44
N GLU A 12 7.23 21.55 20.02
CA GLU A 12 6.30 21.45 21.15
C GLU A 12 5.03 20.70 20.78
N ASP A 13 4.47 20.94 19.60
CA ASP A 13 3.28 20.26 19.09
C ASP A 13 3.44 18.74 19.09
N LEU A 14 4.61 18.24 18.64
CA LEU A 14 4.91 16.81 18.60
C LEU A 14 5.06 16.22 20.01
N VAL A 15 5.65 16.98 20.94
CA VAL A 15 5.77 16.56 22.34
C VAL A 15 4.38 16.45 22.98
N LEU A 16 3.49 17.41 22.72
CA LEU A 16 2.11 17.39 23.22
C LEU A 16 1.31 16.21 22.68
N GLU A 17 1.48 15.85 21.40
CA GLU A 17 0.89 14.64 20.84
C GLU A 17 1.44 13.37 21.49
N ALA A 18 2.76 13.29 21.68
CA ALA A 18 3.40 12.16 22.34
C ALA A 18 2.92 11.99 23.80
N VAL A 19 2.68 13.09 24.53
CA VAL A 19 2.11 13.07 25.89
C VAL A 19 0.72 12.43 25.87
N LYS A 20 -0.17 12.87 24.97
CA LYS A 20 -1.53 12.33 24.87
C LYS A 20 -1.53 10.82 24.59
N ILE A 21 -0.62 10.34 23.74
CA ILE A 21 -0.48 8.92 23.43
C ILE A 21 0.07 8.16 24.65
N ALA A 22 1.11 8.67 25.29
CA ALA A 22 1.73 8.05 26.47
C ALA A 22 0.74 7.93 27.64
N GLU A 23 -0.06 8.97 27.89
CA GLU A 23 -1.12 8.96 28.91
C GLU A 23 -2.22 7.94 28.60
N ARG A 24 -2.66 7.86 27.34
CA ARG A 24 -3.63 6.85 26.90
C ARG A 24 -3.13 5.43 27.14
N ASP A 25 -1.83 5.21 26.95
CA ASP A 25 -1.18 3.91 27.12
C ASP A 25 -0.70 3.68 28.57
N GLY A 26 -0.92 4.63 29.49
CA GLY A 26 -0.59 4.53 30.91
C GLY A 26 0.90 4.55 31.24
N VAL A 27 1.73 5.15 30.39
CA VAL A 27 3.20 5.13 30.51
C VAL A 27 3.79 6.55 30.63
N PRO A 28 4.86 6.75 31.40
CA PRO A 28 5.57 8.03 31.43
C PRO A 28 6.11 8.42 30.05
N LEU A 29 6.03 9.70 29.68
CA LEU A 29 6.50 10.22 28.39
C LEU A 29 7.96 9.81 28.08
N LYS A 30 8.85 9.86 29.08
CA LYS A 30 10.25 9.47 28.93
C LYS A 30 10.38 8.02 28.44
N ASP A 31 9.68 7.10 29.10
CA ASP A 31 9.74 5.67 28.80
C ASP A 31 9.08 5.37 27.46
N PHE A 32 8.00 6.09 27.14
CA PHE A 32 7.36 6.05 25.82
C PHE A 32 8.35 6.46 24.71
N ILE A 33 9.01 7.61 24.84
CA ILE A 33 9.98 8.11 23.86
C ILE A 33 11.16 7.14 23.73
N GLU A 34 11.73 6.68 24.84
CA GLU A 34 12.84 5.71 24.82
C GLU A 34 12.44 4.41 24.12
N ARG A 35 11.22 3.91 24.36
CA ARG A 35 10.70 2.70 23.72
C ARG A 35 10.51 2.90 22.21
N VAL A 36 9.88 3.99 21.79
CA VAL A 36 9.67 4.32 20.37
C VAL A 36 11.01 4.43 19.64
N LEU A 37 11.95 5.21 20.18
CA LEU A 37 13.27 5.37 19.58
C LEU A 37 14.04 4.05 19.51
N SER A 38 13.97 3.22 20.55
CA SER A 38 14.60 1.90 20.56
C SER A 38 14.05 1.00 19.44
N GLU A 39 12.73 0.94 19.26
CA GLU A 39 12.11 0.13 18.20
C GLU A 39 12.44 0.65 16.80
N VAL A 40 12.43 1.97 16.60
CA VAL A 40 12.87 2.59 15.33
C VAL A 40 14.31 2.21 15.01
N VAL A 41 15.24 2.36 15.97
CA VAL A 41 16.65 2.00 15.77
C VAL A 41 16.81 0.51 15.50
N ARG A 42 16.06 -0.37 16.19
CA ARG A 42 16.06 -1.82 15.93
C ARG A 42 15.59 -2.14 14.52
N ALA A 43 14.49 -1.54 14.07
CA ALA A 43 13.98 -1.73 12.71
C ALA A 43 15.01 -1.26 11.67
N MET A 44 15.66 -0.12 11.90
CA MET A 44 16.68 0.44 11.01
C MET A 44 17.99 -0.37 10.97
N LYS A 45 18.25 -1.25 11.94
CA LYS A 45 19.41 -2.17 11.85
C LYS A 45 19.29 -3.16 10.70
N TYR A 46 18.07 -3.52 10.32
CA TYR A 46 17.78 -4.54 9.32
C TYR A 46 17.18 -3.95 8.03
N ARG A 47 16.78 -2.67 8.05
CA ARG A 47 16.15 -1.96 6.93
C ARG A 47 16.78 -0.58 6.79
N SER A 48 17.02 -0.13 5.57
CA SER A 48 17.64 1.18 5.31
C SER A 48 16.70 2.38 5.59
N ASN A 49 15.39 2.17 5.68
CA ASN A 49 14.41 3.26 5.76
C ASN A 49 13.27 2.99 6.76
N VAL A 50 13.17 3.81 7.82
CA VAL A 50 12.09 3.73 8.83
C VAL A 50 10.72 4.08 8.26
N LEU A 51 10.65 5.01 7.30
CA LEU A 51 9.39 5.43 6.69
C LEU A 51 8.76 4.27 5.91
N GLU A 52 9.58 3.44 5.27
CA GLU A 52 9.12 2.23 4.58
C GLU A 52 8.58 1.19 5.56
N VAL A 53 9.22 1.02 6.72
CA VAL A 53 8.74 0.12 7.78
C VAL A 53 7.37 0.56 8.30
N LEU A 54 7.19 1.85 8.56
CA LEU A 54 5.92 2.40 9.00
C LEU A 54 4.84 2.30 7.92
N ALA A 55 5.19 2.58 6.67
CA ALA A 55 4.28 2.43 5.54
C ALA A 55 3.80 0.98 5.37
N ASN A 56 4.69 0.00 5.56
CA ASN A 56 4.35 -1.42 5.51
C ASN A 56 3.45 -1.84 6.69
N ALA A 57 3.68 -1.30 7.89
CA ALA A 57 2.82 -1.58 9.05
C ALA A 57 1.38 -1.08 8.84
N ASP A 58 1.23 0.16 8.36
CA ASP A 58 -0.07 0.75 8.00
C ASP A 58 -0.75 -0.06 6.89
N ALA A 59 0.02 -0.50 5.89
CA ALA A 59 -0.49 -1.34 4.81
C ALA A 59 -1.00 -2.71 5.27
N VAL A 60 -0.32 -3.35 6.24
CA VAL A 60 -0.79 -4.61 6.86
C VAL A 60 -2.06 -4.38 7.66
N GLU A 61 -2.17 -3.27 8.38
CA GLU A 61 -3.39 -2.92 9.12
C GLU A 61 -4.57 -2.70 8.16
N ASP A 62 -4.33 -1.98 7.07
CA ASP A 62 -5.28 -1.76 5.99
C ASP A 62 -5.77 -3.09 5.37
N ILE A 63 -4.87 -4.04 5.08
CA ILE A 63 -5.23 -5.41 4.62
C ILE A 63 -6.13 -6.11 5.64
N ARG A 64 -5.81 -6.03 6.94
CA ARG A 64 -6.62 -6.68 7.98
C ARG A 64 -8.01 -6.06 8.10
N ARG A 65 -8.13 -4.73 7.92
CA ARG A 65 -9.42 -4.03 7.95
C ARG A 65 -10.36 -4.47 6.82
N ILE A 66 -9.81 -4.92 5.69
CA ILE A 66 -10.58 -5.47 4.57
C ILE A 66 -10.75 -7.00 4.64
N SER A 67 -10.52 -7.60 5.82
CA SER A 67 -10.57 -9.07 6.02
C SER A 67 -9.57 -9.85 5.15
N GLY A 68 -8.48 -9.21 4.72
CA GLY A 68 -7.42 -9.84 3.96
C GLY A 68 -6.56 -10.76 4.83
N VAL A 69 -6.06 -11.83 4.22
CA VAL A 69 -5.17 -12.81 4.85
C VAL A 69 -3.90 -12.99 4.02
N LEU A 70 -2.78 -13.25 4.68
CA LEU A 70 -1.51 -13.55 4.00
C LEU A 70 -1.45 -15.03 3.64
N LEU A 71 -1.28 -15.31 2.35
CA LEU A 71 -1.17 -16.67 1.82
C LEU A 71 0.06 -16.80 0.92
N PRO A 72 0.72 -17.98 0.87
CA PRO A 72 1.77 -18.24 -0.10
C PRO A 72 1.25 -18.05 -1.53
N LEU A 73 1.95 -17.25 -2.33
CA LEU A 73 1.49 -16.88 -3.67
C LEU A 73 1.25 -18.08 -4.59
N ASN A 74 2.14 -19.06 -4.57
CA ASN A 74 1.99 -20.30 -5.36
C ASN A 74 0.73 -21.08 -4.97
N PHE A 75 0.30 -21.00 -3.71
CA PHE A 75 -0.96 -21.60 -3.29
C PHE A 75 -2.14 -20.84 -3.89
N VAL A 76 -2.13 -19.51 -3.84
CA VAL A 76 -3.17 -18.65 -4.42
C VAL A 76 -3.32 -18.93 -5.91
N TYR A 77 -2.22 -19.02 -6.66
CA TYR A 77 -2.27 -19.33 -8.10
C TYR A 77 -2.93 -20.66 -8.41
N ARG A 78 -2.55 -21.73 -7.70
CA ARG A 78 -3.19 -23.04 -7.87
C ARG A 78 -4.67 -23.01 -7.50
N LEU A 79 -5.04 -22.26 -6.45
CA LEU A 79 -6.44 -22.09 -6.07
C LEU A 79 -7.21 -21.42 -7.20
N LEU A 80 -6.71 -20.29 -7.72
CA LEU A 80 -7.34 -19.56 -8.81
C LEU A 80 -7.51 -20.41 -10.06
N ASP A 81 -6.53 -21.25 -10.41
CA ASP A 81 -6.62 -22.13 -11.58
C ASP A 81 -7.59 -23.30 -11.36
N ALA A 82 -7.81 -23.73 -10.11
CA ALA A 82 -8.73 -24.81 -9.77
C ALA A 82 -10.20 -24.37 -9.65
N MET A 83 -10.47 -23.07 -9.52
CA MET A 83 -11.84 -22.55 -9.38
C MET A 83 -12.68 -22.78 -10.64
N SER A 84 -13.98 -23.01 -10.47
CA SER A 84 -14.93 -22.92 -11.56
C SER A 84 -15.07 -21.47 -12.06
N GLU A 85 -15.61 -21.29 -13.26
CA GLU A 85 -15.84 -19.94 -13.81
C GLU A 85 -16.80 -19.10 -12.97
N ASP A 86 -17.82 -19.74 -12.36
CA ASP A 86 -18.80 -19.01 -11.55
C ASP A 86 -18.22 -18.60 -10.19
N GLU A 87 -17.42 -19.46 -9.55
CA GLU A 87 -16.67 -19.09 -8.35
C GLU A 87 -15.67 -17.97 -8.65
N PHE A 88 -14.98 -18.03 -9.79
CA PHE A 88 -14.03 -17.01 -10.20
C PHE A 88 -14.72 -15.66 -10.41
N LYS A 89 -15.88 -15.63 -11.06
CA LYS A 89 -16.69 -14.40 -11.21
C LYS A 89 -17.13 -13.84 -9.85
N ALA A 90 -17.59 -14.69 -8.94
CA ALA A 90 -17.99 -14.26 -7.60
C ALA A 90 -16.80 -13.62 -6.84
N LEU A 91 -15.63 -14.25 -6.91
CA LEU A 91 -14.39 -13.70 -6.34
C LEU A 91 -14.02 -12.36 -6.98
N VAL A 92 -14.14 -12.23 -8.30
CA VAL A 92 -13.87 -10.97 -9.00
C VAL A 92 -14.78 -9.84 -8.48
N GLU A 93 -16.06 -10.10 -8.27
CA GLU A 93 -17.00 -9.09 -7.73
C GLU A 93 -16.64 -8.69 -6.29
N ASP A 94 -16.26 -9.65 -5.45
CA ASP A 94 -15.79 -9.37 -4.10
C ASP A 94 -14.51 -8.54 -4.09
N VAL A 95 -13.54 -8.92 -4.92
CA VAL A 95 -12.27 -8.18 -5.08
C VAL A 95 -12.55 -6.77 -5.57
N ARG A 96 -13.45 -6.59 -6.54
CA ARG A 96 -13.81 -5.26 -7.05
C ARG A 96 -14.38 -4.37 -5.96
N ARG A 97 -15.32 -4.91 -5.16
CA ARG A 97 -15.92 -4.19 -4.03
C ARG A 97 -14.87 -3.73 -3.02
N ILE A 98 -13.94 -4.61 -2.67
CA ILE A 98 -12.88 -4.31 -1.71
C ILE A 98 -11.88 -3.30 -2.28
N ALA A 99 -11.45 -3.46 -3.53
CA ALA A 99 -10.56 -2.52 -4.22
C ALA A 99 -11.17 -1.12 -4.29
N SER A 100 -12.47 -1.03 -4.60
CA SER A 100 -13.19 0.26 -4.64
C SER A 100 -13.21 0.95 -3.27
N TRP A 101 -13.50 0.20 -2.20
CA TRP A 101 -13.47 0.74 -0.83
C TRP A 101 -12.07 1.20 -0.42
N TYR A 102 -11.05 0.42 -0.78
CA TYR A 102 -9.66 0.77 -0.47
C TYR A 102 -9.19 2.01 -1.21
N GLY A 103 -9.48 2.13 -2.51
CA GLY A 103 -9.09 3.31 -3.28
C GLY A 103 -9.79 4.58 -2.78
N LEU A 104 -11.04 4.48 -2.31
CA LEU A 104 -11.71 5.59 -1.63
C LEU A 104 -10.98 5.99 -0.34
N LEU A 105 -10.58 5.01 0.47
CA LEU A 105 -9.84 5.27 1.71
C LEU A 105 -8.47 5.91 1.42
N ALA A 106 -7.72 5.40 0.44
CA ALA A 106 -6.43 5.95 0.04
C ALA A 106 -6.57 7.41 -0.43
N LYS A 107 -7.58 7.69 -1.27
CA LYS A 107 -7.91 9.05 -1.71
C LYS A 107 -8.23 9.98 -0.54
N VAL A 108 -9.02 9.54 0.43
CA VAL A 108 -9.38 10.37 1.61
C VAL A 108 -8.15 10.63 2.49
N LYS A 109 -7.30 9.62 2.71
CA LYS A 109 -6.12 9.77 3.57
C LYS A 109 -5.03 10.64 2.92
N ARG A 110 -4.83 10.55 1.60
CA ARG A 110 -3.59 11.02 0.92
C ARG A 110 -3.81 11.74 -0.40
N GLY A 111 -5.05 11.87 -0.84
CA GLY A 111 -5.42 12.53 -2.08
C GLY A 111 -5.26 11.65 -3.33
N PRO A 112 -5.82 12.08 -4.47
CA PRO A 112 -5.70 11.39 -5.74
C PRO A 112 -4.39 11.79 -6.43
N SER A 113 -3.35 10.96 -6.34
CA SER A 113 -2.10 11.15 -7.08
C SER A 113 -1.63 9.83 -7.71
N VAL A 114 -0.88 9.92 -8.81
CA VAL A 114 -0.31 8.73 -9.45
C VAL A 114 0.70 8.00 -8.54
N TYR A 115 1.38 8.75 -7.67
CA TYR A 115 2.33 8.19 -6.71
C TYR A 115 1.62 7.39 -5.61
N GLU A 116 0.51 7.92 -5.06
CA GLU A 116 -0.32 7.15 -4.13
C GLU A 116 -0.94 5.95 -4.85
N PHE A 117 -1.36 6.10 -6.10
CA PHE A 117 -1.86 4.97 -6.89
C PHE A 117 -0.80 3.87 -7.05
N LYS A 118 0.45 4.19 -7.41
CA LYS A 118 1.55 3.20 -7.42
C LYS A 118 1.77 2.56 -6.06
N ARG A 119 1.72 3.33 -4.98
CA ARG A 119 1.85 2.78 -3.62
C ARG A 119 0.74 1.75 -3.34
N VAL A 120 -0.50 2.09 -3.64
CA VAL A 120 -1.65 1.19 -3.48
C VAL A 120 -1.51 -0.05 -4.36
N LEU A 121 -1.07 0.10 -5.61
CA LEU A 121 -0.83 -1.04 -6.49
C LEU A 121 0.26 -1.97 -5.96
N ASN A 122 1.37 -1.46 -5.43
CA ASN A 122 2.41 -2.30 -4.83
C ASN A 122 1.90 -3.10 -3.62
N LEU A 123 0.92 -2.58 -2.90
CA LEU A 123 0.27 -3.31 -1.81
C LEU A 123 -0.63 -4.44 -2.34
N TRP A 124 -1.44 -4.13 -3.35
CA TRP A 124 -2.42 -5.06 -3.91
C TRP A 124 -1.81 -6.13 -4.83
N LEU A 125 -0.68 -5.81 -5.46
CA LEU A 125 -0.01 -6.62 -6.46
C LEU A 125 1.41 -6.97 -5.98
N PRO A 126 1.56 -7.70 -4.85
CA PRO A 126 2.85 -7.91 -4.21
C PRO A 126 3.85 -8.72 -5.06
N ASP A 127 3.38 -9.39 -6.12
CA ASP A 127 4.23 -10.14 -7.05
C ASP A 127 4.55 -9.35 -8.34
N MET A 128 3.91 -8.21 -8.56
CA MET A 128 4.13 -7.40 -9.76
C MET A 128 5.06 -6.23 -9.46
N ASN A 129 6.04 -6.02 -10.33
CA ASN A 129 6.83 -4.79 -10.34
C ASN A 129 6.00 -3.69 -10.99
N VAL A 130 5.74 -2.61 -10.24
CA VAL A 130 4.95 -1.46 -10.70
C VAL A 130 5.84 -0.26 -11.01
N ASP A 131 5.89 0.12 -12.28
CA ASP A 131 6.63 1.26 -12.81
C ASP A 131 5.70 2.39 -13.28
N ILE A 132 6.15 3.62 -13.11
CA ILE A 132 5.49 4.83 -13.65
C ILE A 132 6.44 5.50 -14.64
N ILE A 133 5.91 5.85 -15.80
CA ILE A 133 6.59 6.64 -16.84
C ILE A 133 5.77 7.92 -17.03
N ASP A 134 6.40 9.08 -16.83
CA ASP A 134 5.78 10.38 -17.12
C ASP A 134 5.78 10.64 -18.64
N LEU A 135 4.62 10.99 -19.18
CA LEU A 135 4.37 11.29 -20.59
C LEU A 135 4.01 12.77 -20.80
N GLY A 136 4.35 13.66 -19.85
CA GLY A 136 4.09 15.10 -19.96
C GLY A 136 2.62 15.44 -19.67
N GLY A 137 2.16 15.15 -18.46
CA GLY A 137 0.78 15.40 -18.02
C GLY A 137 -0.15 14.18 -18.07
N LYS A 138 0.38 13.04 -18.56
CA LYS A 138 -0.21 11.70 -18.41
C LYS A 138 0.86 10.78 -17.85
N PHE A 139 0.44 9.71 -17.21
CA PHE A 139 1.36 8.71 -16.66
C PHE A 139 1.04 7.35 -17.23
N LYS A 140 2.05 6.67 -17.77
CA LYS A 140 1.96 5.25 -18.11
C LYS A 140 2.39 4.44 -16.90
N VAL A 141 1.48 3.61 -16.40
CA VAL A 141 1.72 2.67 -15.32
C VAL A 141 1.87 1.29 -15.94
N VAL A 142 2.93 0.58 -15.56
CA VAL A 142 3.19 -0.78 -16.02
C VAL A 142 3.36 -1.67 -14.79
N ALA A 143 2.51 -2.67 -14.65
CA ALA A 143 2.64 -3.71 -13.64
C ALA A 143 3.02 -5.02 -14.34
N SER A 144 4.12 -5.66 -13.93
CA SER A 144 4.58 -6.90 -14.56
C SER A 144 5.06 -7.96 -13.58
N SER A 145 4.68 -9.22 -13.84
CA SER A 145 5.20 -10.42 -13.18
C SER A 145 5.36 -11.55 -14.22
N PRO A 146 6.60 -12.02 -14.49
CA PRO A 146 6.84 -13.07 -15.47
C PRO A 146 6.14 -14.41 -15.19
N ASN A 147 5.89 -14.71 -13.91
CA ASN A 147 5.39 -16.02 -13.47
C ASN A 147 3.89 -16.02 -13.15
N GLN A 148 3.21 -14.88 -13.28
CA GLN A 148 1.81 -14.77 -12.90
C GLN A 148 0.87 -15.45 -13.93
N PRO A 149 -0.03 -16.34 -13.48
CA PRO A 149 -1.06 -16.95 -14.33
C PRO A 149 -2.08 -15.93 -14.86
N LEU A 150 -2.76 -16.28 -15.95
CA LEU A 150 -3.75 -15.39 -16.58
C LEU A 150 -4.89 -15.02 -15.64
N ARG A 151 -5.44 -15.96 -14.86
CA ARG A 151 -6.51 -15.67 -13.90
C ARG A 151 -6.07 -14.70 -12.80
N ALA A 152 -4.84 -14.83 -12.32
CA ALA A 152 -4.27 -13.87 -11.38
C ALA A 152 -4.08 -12.50 -12.04
N THR A 153 -3.64 -12.43 -13.31
CA THR A 153 -3.58 -11.18 -14.07
C THR A 153 -4.96 -10.55 -14.27
N LEU A 154 -6.00 -11.34 -14.52
CA LEU A 154 -7.37 -10.83 -14.65
C LEU A 154 -7.87 -10.20 -13.34
N ILE A 155 -7.61 -10.84 -12.20
CA ILE A 155 -7.91 -10.24 -10.89
C ILE A 155 -7.16 -8.91 -10.74
N ALA A 156 -5.86 -8.90 -11.00
CA ALA A 156 -5.04 -7.69 -10.93
C ALA A 156 -5.57 -6.57 -11.84
N LYS A 157 -6.02 -6.91 -13.05
CA LYS A 157 -6.65 -5.98 -14.00
C LYS A 157 -7.92 -5.36 -13.39
N TYR A 158 -8.80 -6.15 -12.80
CA TYR A 158 -10.01 -5.63 -12.16
C TYR A 158 -9.70 -4.75 -10.95
N VAL A 159 -8.70 -5.12 -10.15
CA VAL A 159 -8.20 -4.28 -9.05
C VAL A 159 -7.72 -2.93 -9.56
N VAL A 160 -6.89 -2.93 -10.61
CA VAL A 160 -6.38 -1.71 -11.26
C VAL A 160 -7.53 -0.82 -11.74
N GLU A 161 -8.51 -1.38 -12.45
CA GLU A 161 -9.69 -0.64 -12.94
C GLU A 161 -10.48 0.01 -11.80
N GLU A 162 -10.74 -0.72 -10.72
CA GLU A 162 -11.50 -0.24 -9.57
C GLU A 162 -10.75 0.82 -8.76
N LEU A 163 -9.44 0.67 -8.61
CA LEU A 163 -8.59 1.64 -7.94
C LEU A 163 -8.52 2.95 -8.72
N VAL A 164 -8.33 2.90 -10.05
CA VAL A 164 -8.37 4.10 -10.90
C VAL A 164 -9.70 4.82 -10.73
N ARG A 165 -10.82 4.09 -10.79
CA ARG A 165 -12.17 4.67 -10.63
C ARG A 165 -12.37 5.30 -9.25
N SER A 166 -12.08 4.57 -8.18
CA SER A 166 -12.36 4.99 -6.80
C SER A 166 -11.44 6.12 -6.32
N MET A 167 -10.21 6.16 -6.84
CA MET A 167 -9.28 7.27 -6.62
C MET A 167 -9.54 8.48 -7.55
N GLU A 168 -10.59 8.44 -8.38
CA GLU A 168 -10.94 9.53 -9.32
C GLU A 168 -9.82 9.89 -10.30
N LEU A 169 -9.00 8.92 -10.67
CA LEU A 169 -8.03 9.06 -11.76
C LEU A 169 -8.75 8.81 -13.09
N LYS A 170 -8.34 9.52 -14.15
CA LYS A 170 -8.93 9.33 -15.49
C LYS A 170 -8.18 8.23 -16.22
N LEU A 171 -8.87 7.14 -16.55
CA LEU A 171 -8.31 6.08 -17.39
C LEU A 171 -8.27 6.53 -18.85
N GLY A 172 -7.08 6.58 -19.45
CA GLY A 172 -6.88 6.84 -20.87
C GLY A 172 -6.90 5.56 -21.70
N SER A 173 -6.08 4.58 -21.32
CA SER A 173 -6.05 3.26 -21.95
C SER A 173 -5.68 2.18 -20.94
N LEU A 174 -6.12 0.94 -21.21
CA LEU A 174 -5.78 -0.23 -20.42
C LEU A 174 -5.57 -1.43 -21.36
N GLU A 175 -4.37 -1.97 -21.33
CA GLU A 175 -3.97 -3.18 -22.03
C GLU A 175 -3.51 -4.21 -21.00
N TYR A 176 -3.79 -5.48 -21.25
CA TYR A 176 -3.30 -6.56 -20.41
C TYR A 176 -2.98 -7.80 -21.23
N SER A 177 -1.98 -8.55 -20.77
CA SER A 177 -1.61 -9.88 -21.25
C SER A 177 -1.09 -10.68 -20.07
N LYS A 178 -0.87 -12.00 -20.22
CA LYS A 178 -0.43 -12.85 -19.10
C LYS A 178 0.80 -12.25 -18.41
N GLY A 179 0.66 -11.91 -17.13
CA GLY A 179 1.73 -11.32 -16.32
C GLY A 179 2.03 -9.85 -16.60
N LEU A 180 1.20 -9.14 -17.36
CA LEU A 180 1.42 -7.74 -17.72
C LEU A 180 0.12 -6.95 -17.71
N ILE A 181 0.13 -5.79 -17.06
CA ILE A 181 -0.91 -4.77 -17.16
C ILE A 181 -0.22 -3.46 -17.49
N SER A 182 -0.68 -2.80 -18.54
CA SER A 182 -0.20 -1.49 -18.98
C SER A 182 -1.38 -0.54 -19.09
N LEU A 183 -1.34 0.58 -18.38
CA LEU A 183 -2.38 1.58 -18.44
C LEU A 183 -1.81 2.98 -18.56
N VAL A 184 -2.59 3.88 -19.17
CA VAL A 184 -2.33 5.31 -19.17
C VAL A 184 -3.39 5.97 -18.32
N VAL A 185 -2.96 6.77 -17.33
CA VAL A 185 -3.84 7.55 -16.46
C VAL A 185 -3.54 9.03 -16.58
N GLU A 186 -4.59 9.84 -16.47
CA GLU A 186 -4.52 11.30 -16.39
C GLU A 186 -5.06 11.77 -15.04
N GLY A 187 -4.46 12.81 -14.49
CA GLY A 187 -4.85 13.35 -13.19
C GLY A 187 -4.00 12.81 -12.05
N GLY A 188 -3.76 13.70 -11.09
CA GLY A 188 -2.87 13.51 -9.97
C GLY A 188 -2.08 14.79 -9.75
N LEU A 189 -2.29 15.47 -8.63
CA LEU A 189 -1.40 16.55 -8.23
C LEU A 189 0.02 15.97 -8.15
N ILE A 190 0.98 16.64 -8.80
CA ILE A 190 2.40 16.44 -8.53
C ILE A 190 2.59 17.00 -7.12
N GLY A 191 2.48 16.12 -6.12
CA GLY A 191 2.80 16.44 -4.73
C GLY A 191 4.29 16.72 -4.58
#